data_AF-A0A6G3U338-F1
#
_entry.id   AF-A0A6G3U338-F1
#
_cell.length_a   1.000
_cell.length_b   1.000
_cell.length_c   1.000
_cell.angle_alpha   90.00
_cell.angle_beta   90.00
_cell.angle_gamma   90.00
#
_symmetry.space_group_name_H-M   'P 1'
#
loop_
_entity.id
_entity.type
_entity.pdbx_description
1 polymer ?
#
loop_
_entity_poly.entity_id
_entity_poly.type
_entity_poly.pdbx_seq_one_letter_code
_entity_poly.pdbx_strand_id
1 'polypeptide(L)'
;MAEADVVTAPPRVVVGVGASTGVDAEEVLALVEDTLREAGLPVASVAELATVDSRAAEPGLVEAARRLGVPLVAYGPRDLARVEVPHPSAVPL
;
A
#
# COMPACT_ATOMS: atom_id res chain seq x y z
N MET A 1 -2.11 42.75 5.40
CA MET A 1 -2.40 41.75 4.35
C MET A 1 -2.00 40.42 4.94
N ALA A 2 -2.96 39.66 5.47
CA ALA A 2 -2.69 38.36 6.06
C ALA A 2 -2.50 37.35 4.92
N GLU A 3 -1.35 36.70 4.86
CA GLU A 3 -1.16 35.51 4.02
C GLU A 3 -2.11 34.43 4.55
N ALA A 4 -2.99 33.95 3.69
CA ALA A 4 -3.80 32.79 4.00
C ALA A 4 -2.84 31.59 4.04
N ASP A 5 -2.69 31.01 5.23
CA ASP A 5 -2.05 29.70 5.40
C ASP A 5 -2.88 28.69 4.60
N VAL A 6 -2.38 28.30 3.42
CA VAL A 6 -3.00 27.24 2.63
C VAL A 6 -2.65 25.94 3.33
N VAL A 7 -3.56 25.46 4.16
CA VAL A 7 -3.51 24.08 4.66
C VAL A 7 -3.76 23.15 3.47
N THR A 8 -2.69 22.70 2.83
CA THR A 8 -2.77 21.57 1.91
C THR A 8 -2.98 20.31 2.73
N ALA A 9 -4.05 19.56 2.44
CA ALA A 9 -4.21 18.22 3.01
C ALA A 9 -2.93 17.40 2.77
N PRO A 10 -2.53 16.52 3.70
CA PRO A 10 -1.35 15.69 3.49
C PRO A 10 -1.51 14.89 2.19
N PRO A 11 -0.41 14.67 1.44
CA PRO A 11 -0.46 13.83 0.25
C PRO A 11 -1.08 12.49 0.63
N ARG A 12 -1.99 11.99 -0.20
CA ARG A 12 -2.63 10.68 -0.01
C ARG A 12 -1.98 9.71 -0.98
N VAL A 13 -1.34 8.68 -0.44
CA VAL A 13 -0.68 7.63 -1.23
C VAL A 13 -1.39 6.30 -1.07
N VAL A 14 -1.36 5.52 -2.15
CA VAL A 14 -1.77 4.12 -2.17
C VAL A 14 -0.50 3.29 -2.16
N VAL A 15 -0.44 2.28 -1.28
CA VAL A 15 0.72 1.38 -1.21
C VAL A 15 0.34 0.02 -1.77
N GLY A 16 0.93 -0.34 -2.91
CA GLY A 16 0.79 -1.67 -3.49
C GLY A 16 1.66 -2.69 -2.76
N VAL A 17 1.07 -3.78 -2.28
CA VAL A 17 1.75 -4.82 -1.52
C VAL A 17 1.58 -6.18 -2.20
N GLY A 18 2.69 -6.72 -2.70
CA GLY A 18 2.81 -8.12 -3.10
C GLY A 18 3.34 -8.94 -1.92
N ALA A 19 2.73 -10.09 -1.66
CA ALA A 19 3.12 -10.95 -0.53
C ALA A 19 3.06 -12.44 -0.86
N SER A 20 3.89 -13.20 -0.17
CA SER A 20 3.83 -14.66 -0.13
C SER A 20 2.69 -15.13 0.79
N THR A 21 2.21 -16.35 0.60
CA THR A 21 1.23 -16.97 1.51
C THR A 21 1.82 -17.10 2.91
N GLY A 22 1.05 -16.72 3.93
CA GLY A 22 1.46 -16.78 5.33
C GLY A 22 2.40 -15.65 5.75
N VAL A 23 2.46 -14.54 5.01
CA VAL A 23 3.25 -13.36 5.39
C VAL A 23 2.83 -12.86 6.78
N ASP A 24 3.80 -12.43 7.58
CA ASP A 24 3.52 -11.85 8.88
C ASP A 24 3.07 -10.38 8.74
N ALA A 25 2.11 -9.96 9.56
CA ALA A 25 1.60 -8.59 9.52
C ALA A 25 2.65 -7.55 9.92
N GLU A 26 3.54 -7.90 10.86
CA GLU A 26 4.64 -7.03 11.30
C GLU A 26 5.66 -6.83 10.18
N GLU A 27 5.96 -7.89 9.42
CA GLU A 27 6.85 -7.80 8.26
C GLU A 27 6.28 -6.86 7.20
N VAL A 28 4.98 -6.96 6.91
CA VAL A 28 4.29 -6.06 5.97
C VAL A 28 4.33 -4.61 6.47
N LEU A 29 4.02 -4.38 7.75
CA LEU A 29 4.04 -3.05 8.34
C LEU A 29 5.42 -2.41 8.29
N ALA A 30 6.45 -3.12 8.74
CA ALA A 30 7.82 -2.64 8.74
C ALA A 30 8.26 -2.25 7.32
N LEU A 31 7.96 -3.08 6.32
CA LEU A 31 8.29 -2.79 4.93
C LEU A 31 7.58 -1.54 4.40
N VAL A 32 6.29 -1.38 4.72
CA VAL A 32 5.51 -0.19 4.33
C VAL A 32 6.08 1.06 4.99
N GLU A 33 6.34 1.02 6.29
CA GLU A 33 6.91 2.15 7.05
C GLU A 33 8.28 2.56 6.53
N ASP A 34 9.15 1.59 6.25
CA ASP A 34 10.49 1.83 5.70
C ASP A 34 10.41 2.44 4.30
N THR A 35 9.53 1.94 3.44
CA THR A 35 9.33 2.46 2.08
C THR A 35 8.83 3.92 2.12
N LEU A 36 7.88 4.23 3.00
CA LEU A 36 7.37 5.59 3.16
C LEU A 36 8.44 6.53 3.70
N ARG A 37 9.22 6.07 4.69
CA ARG A 37 10.35 6.81 5.24
C ARG A 37 11.39 7.14 4.17
N GLU A 38 11.72 6.19 3.28
CA GLU A 38 12.62 6.42 2.15
C GLU A 38 12.06 7.40 1.12
N ALA A 39 10.74 7.41 0.93
CA ALA A 39 10.04 8.39 0.10
C ALA A 39 9.81 9.75 0.78
N GLY A 40 10.20 9.93 2.05
CA GLY A 40 9.96 11.15 2.82
C GLY A 40 8.49 11.39 3.19
N LEU A 41 7.69 10.34 3.24
CA LEU A 41 6.26 10.38 3.50
C LEU A 41 5.93 9.89 4.92
N PRO A 42 5.02 10.56 5.65
CA PRO A 42 4.54 10.05 6.94
C PRO A 42 3.58 8.87 6.73
N VAL A 43 3.52 7.93 7.69
CA VAL A 43 2.56 6.81 7.64
C VAL A 43 1.10 7.29 7.52
N ALA A 44 0.78 8.44 8.12
CA ALA A 44 -0.54 9.07 8.03
C ALA A 44 -0.94 9.51 6.60
N SER A 45 -0.02 9.48 5.63
CA SER A 45 -0.31 9.73 4.21
C SER A 45 -0.95 8.53 3.51
N VAL A 46 -0.87 7.33 4.09
CA VAL A 46 -1.44 6.11 3.47
C VAL A 46 -2.96 6.20 3.49
N ALA A 47 -3.55 6.12 2.31
CA ALA A 47 -5.00 6.09 2.13
C ALA A 47 -5.54 4.67 2.04
N GLU A 48 -4.76 3.74 1.47
CA GLU A 48 -5.13 2.33 1.31
C GLU A 48 -3.88 1.45 1.10
N LEU A 49 -4.02 0.17 1.43
CA LEU A 49 -3.16 -0.88 0.90
C LEU A 49 -3.85 -1.52 -0.31
N ALA A 50 -3.11 -1.75 -1.38
CA ALA A 50 -3.61 -2.38 -2.60
C ALA A 50 -2.90 -3.72 -2.85
N THR A 51 -3.62 -4.76 -3.28
CA THR A 51 -3.04 -6.07 -3.61
C THR A 51 -3.78 -6.77 -4.74
N VAL A 52 -3.27 -7.92 -5.19
CA VAL A 52 -3.97 -8.80 -6.14
C VAL A 52 -5.10 -9.55 -5.44
N ASP A 53 -6.20 -9.81 -6.13
CA ASP A 53 -7.39 -10.50 -5.59
C ASP A 53 -7.09 -11.85 -4.91
N SER A 54 -6.14 -12.62 -5.42
CA SER A 54 -5.66 -13.88 -4.82
C SER A 54 -5.02 -13.71 -3.44
N ARG A 55 -4.77 -12.47 -3.00
CA ARG A 55 -4.22 -12.09 -1.69
C ARG A 55 -5.18 -11.25 -0.85
N ALA A 56 -6.41 -10.99 -1.32
CA ALA A 56 -7.38 -10.13 -0.61
C ALA A 56 -7.74 -10.62 0.81
N ALA A 57 -7.63 -11.93 1.05
CA ALA A 57 -7.93 -12.56 2.34
C ALA A 57 -6.68 -13.06 3.08
N GLU A 58 -5.47 -12.69 2.63
CA GLU A 58 -4.23 -13.08 3.30
C GLU A 58 -4.18 -12.44 4.71
N PRO A 59 -4.14 -13.24 5.80
CA PRO A 59 -4.26 -12.71 7.16
C PRO A 59 -3.25 -11.63 7.51
N GLY A 60 -1.99 -11.77 7.06
CA GLY A 60 -0.95 -10.77 7.29
C GLY A 60 -1.27 -9.41 6.66
N LEU A 61 -1.81 -9.39 5.44
CA LEU A 61 -2.20 -8.15 4.75
C LEU A 61 -3.42 -7.51 5.37
N VAL A 62 -4.43 -8.31 5.72
CA VAL A 62 -5.66 -7.82 6.37
C VAL A 62 -5.33 -7.20 7.71
N GLU A 63 -4.49 -7.85 8.52
CA GLU A 63 -4.07 -7.36 9.82
C GLU A 63 -3.19 -6.11 9.71
N ALA A 64 -2.27 -6.05 8.75
CA ALA A 64 -1.46 -4.85 8.50
C ALA A 64 -2.34 -3.64 8.12
N ALA A 65 -3.28 -3.81 7.18
CA ALA A 65 -4.23 -2.77 6.81
C ALA A 65 -5.07 -2.29 8.02
N ARG A 66 -5.54 -3.24 8.84
CA ARG A 66 -6.27 -2.96 10.08
C ARG A 66 -5.46 -2.13 11.06
N ARG A 67 -4.18 -2.46 11.25
CA ARG A 67 -3.27 -1.74 12.17
C ARG A 67 -2.94 -0.33 11.67
N LEU A 68 -2.81 -0.14 10.35
CA LEU A 68 -2.69 1.17 9.73
C LEU A 68 -4.00 1.98 9.75
N GLY A 69 -5.14 1.32 9.98
CA GLY A 69 -6.46 1.96 9.96
C GLY A 69 -6.94 2.33 8.55
N VAL A 70 -6.46 1.62 7.52
CA VAL A 70 -6.77 1.87 6.10
C VAL A 70 -7.42 0.65 5.47
N PRO A 71 -8.22 0.81 4.39
CA PRO A 71 -8.75 -0.32 3.65
C PRO A 71 -7.65 -1.14 2.96
N LEU A 72 -7.90 -2.44 2.81
CA LEU A 72 -7.20 -3.32 1.87
C LEU A 72 -8.07 -3.46 0.61
N VAL A 73 -7.57 -2.99 -0.53
CA VAL A 73 -8.26 -3.01 -1.82
C VAL A 73 -7.61 -4.05 -2.73
N ALA A 74 -8.43 -4.89 -3.33
CA ALA A 74 -8.00 -5.97 -4.19
C ALA A 74 -8.30 -5.67 -5.67
N TYR A 75 -7.34 -5.95 -6.54
CA TYR A 75 -7.45 -5.78 -7.99
C TYR A 75 -7.27 -7.12 -8.71
N GLY A 76 -8.05 -7.35 -9.76
CA GLY A 76 -7.94 -8.57 -10.55
C GLY A 76 -6.63 -8.62 -11.34
N PRO A 77 -6.07 -9.82 -11.59
CA PRO A 77 -4.80 -9.98 -12.28
C PRO A 77 -4.83 -9.42 -13.71
N ARG A 78 -6.01 -9.43 -14.36
CA ARG A 78 -6.19 -8.85 -15.71
C ARG A 78 -6.10 -7.33 -15.72
N ASP A 79 -6.54 -6.67 -14.66
CA ASP A 79 -6.47 -5.21 -14.56
C ASP A 79 -5.04 -4.79 -14.24
N LEU A 80 -4.39 -5.49 -13.32
CA LEU A 80 -2.98 -5.28 -12.97
C LEU A 80 -2.04 -5.51 -14.17
N ALA A 81 -2.27 -6.56 -14.96
CA ALA A 81 -1.45 -6.87 -16.13
C ALA A 81 -1.50 -5.80 -17.25
N ARG A 82 -2.44 -4.85 -17.19
CA ARG A 82 -2.53 -3.72 -18.14
C ARG A 82 -1.67 -2.53 -17.70
N VAL A 83 -1.15 -2.54 -16.48
CA VAL A 83 -0.33 -1.46 -15.93
C VAL A 83 1.13 -1.81 -16.14
N GLU A 84 1.81 -1.04 -16.98
CA GLU A 84 3.26 -1.14 -17.13
C GLU A 84 3.94 -0.59 -15.88
N VAL A 85 4.85 -1.38 -15.31
CA VAL A 85 5.63 -1.01 -14.12
C VAL A 85 7.12 -1.11 -14.43
N PRO A 86 7.96 -0.27 -13.79
CA PRO A 86 9.40 -0.28 -14.05
C PRO A 86 10.09 -1.58 -13.60
N HIS A 87 9.48 -2.33 -12.67
CA HIS A 87 10.04 -3.56 -12.10
C HIS A 87 8.99 -4.68 -12.09
N PRO A 88 8.70 -5.34 -13.24
CA PRO A 88 7.72 -6.42 -13.29
C PRO A 88 8.25 -7.67 -12.59
N SER A 89 7.36 -8.43 -11.96
CA SER A 89 7.67 -9.75 -11.40
C SER A 89 7.68 -10.83 -12.49
N ALA A 90 8.56 -11.81 -12.38
CA ALA A 90 8.53 -13.02 -13.22
C ALA A 90 7.51 -14.06 -12.71
N VAL A 91 6.97 -13.87 -11.50
CA VAL A 91 5.92 -14.72 -10.94
C VAL A 91 4.57 -14.30 -11.54
N PRO A 92 3.79 -15.24 -12.12
CA PRO A 92 2.45 -14.94 -12.60
C PRO A 92 1.53 -14.41 -11.50
N LEU A 93 0.67 -13.46 -11.86
CA LEU A 93 -0.40 -12.93 -10.99
C LEU A 93 -1.56 -13.94 -10.85
#